data_AF-A0A0Q7Q0B9-F1
#
_entry.id   AF-A0A0Q7Q0B9-F1
#
_cell.length_a   1.000
_cell.length_b   1.000
_cell.length_c   1.000
_cell.angle_alpha   90.00
_cell.angle_beta   90.00
_cell.angle_gamma   90.00
#
_symmetry.space_group_name_H-M   'P 1'
#
loop_
_entity.id
_entity.type
_entity.pdbx_description
1 polymer ?
#
loop_
_entity_poly.entity_id
_entity_poly.type
_entity_poly.pdbx_seq_one_letter_code
_entity_poly.pdbx_strand_id
1 'polypeptide(L)'
;MDSRARIVPQGLATLIRTRDSGICRTLFCDAPIRHIDHATGIANGGETVEEDLQGLCEGCNYAKQAPGWTATGHHPPHGRHQVTTTTPTGHTYVSTAPPLPGWADPPRHLTVVEPQDPSDLLAEYELIDDAA
;
A
#
# COMPACT_ATOMS: atom_id res chain seq x y z
N MET A 1 -8.22 -7.81 2.30
CA MET A 1 -9.03 -7.95 3.54
C MET A 1 -10.00 -6.82 3.49
N ASP A 2 -11.28 -7.12 3.25
CA ASP A 2 -12.19 -6.10 2.75
C ASP A 2 -13.29 -5.87 3.77
N SER A 3 -13.47 -4.61 4.17
CA SER A 3 -14.54 -4.19 5.07
C SER A 3 -15.50 -3.28 4.31
N ARG A 4 -16.81 -3.52 4.43
CA ARG A 4 -17.85 -2.64 3.87
C ARG A 4 -18.17 -1.45 4.78
N ALA A 5 -17.52 -1.35 5.93
CA ALA A 5 -17.75 -0.26 6.89
C ALA A 5 -16.89 0.95 6.53
N ARG A 6 -17.44 2.16 6.60
CA ARG A 6 -16.64 3.40 6.50
C ARG A 6 -15.59 3.52 7.60
N ILE A 7 -15.90 3.01 8.80
CA ILE A 7 -14.99 3.02 9.93
C ILE A 7 -13.98 1.89 9.74
N VAL A 8 -12.69 2.25 9.76
CA VAL A 8 -11.60 1.27 9.68
C VAL A 8 -11.62 0.38 10.92
N PRO A 9 -11.83 -0.95 10.79
CA PRO A 9 -11.79 -1.86 11.93
C PRO A 9 -10.43 -1.86 12.62
N GLN A 10 -10.39 -2.12 13.93
CA GLN A 10 -9.16 -2.05 14.72
C GLN A 10 -8.01 -2.89 14.15
N GLY A 11 -8.28 -4.13 13.71
CA GLY A 11 -7.26 -5.00 13.13
C GLY A 11 -6.63 -4.42 11.86
N LEU A 12 -7.47 -3.86 10.99
CA LEU A 12 -7.02 -3.19 9.78
C LEU A 12 -6.24 -1.91 10.12
N ALA A 13 -6.71 -1.10 11.07
CA ALA A 13 -6.00 0.08 11.51
C ALA A 13 -4.61 -0.25 12.10
N THR A 14 -4.49 -1.35 12.84
CA THR A 14 -3.18 -1.85 13.33
C THR A 14 -2.28 -2.25 12.16
N LEU A 15 -2.81 -2.97 11.18
CA LEU A 15 -2.06 -3.36 9.98
C LEU A 15 -1.51 -2.12 9.26
N ILE A 16 -2.35 -1.11 9.01
CA ILE A 16 -1.93 0.09 8.28
C ILE A 16 -0.86 0.86 9.07
N ARG A 17 -1.00 1.01 10.39
CA ARG A 17 0.03 1.65 11.22
C ARG A 17 1.37 0.94 11.12
N THR A 18 1.38 -0.39 11.11
CA THR A 18 2.60 -1.20 11.00
C THR A 18 3.22 -1.07 9.61
N ARG A 19 2.42 -1.23 8.55
CA ARG A 19 2.85 -1.06 7.16
C ARG A 19 3.48 0.31 6.93
N ASP A 20 2.86 1.35 7.48
CA ASP A 20 3.29 2.74 7.35
C ASP A 20 4.33 3.14 8.41
N SER A 21 4.82 2.20 9.22
CA SER A 21 5.82 2.39 10.29
C SER A 21 5.49 3.50 11.29
N GLY A 22 4.21 3.80 11.50
CA GLY A 22 3.77 4.86 12.40
C GLY A 22 3.95 6.28 11.87
N ILE A 23 4.42 6.47 10.63
CA ILE A 23 4.73 7.78 10.03
C ILE A 23 3.73 8.14 8.92
N CYS A 24 3.41 9.43 8.82
CA CYS A 24 2.55 9.98 7.78
C CYS A 24 3.02 9.59 6.38
N ARG A 25 2.07 9.21 5.51
CA ARG A 25 2.35 8.78 4.13
C ARG A 25 2.38 9.91 3.11
N THR A 26 2.04 11.14 3.51
CA THR A 26 2.28 12.33 2.68
C THR A 26 3.78 12.58 2.56
N LEU A 27 4.26 12.78 1.33
CA LEU A 27 5.69 13.00 1.07
C LEU A 27 6.24 14.18 1.86
N PHE A 28 7.47 14.01 2.35
CA PHE A 28 8.20 14.98 3.18
C PHE A 28 7.56 15.28 4.55
N CYS A 29 6.56 14.50 4.97
CA CYS A 29 5.96 14.61 6.29
C CYS A 29 6.41 13.44 7.18
N ASP A 30 7.23 13.74 8.19
CA ASP A 30 7.70 12.75 9.17
C ASP A 30 6.86 12.73 10.46
N ALA A 31 5.65 13.30 10.41
CA ALA A 31 4.78 13.38 11.57
C ALA A 31 4.17 12.02 11.91
N PRO A 32 3.91 11.72 13.21
CA PRO A 32 3.25 10.48 13.61
C PRO A 32 1.83 10.36 13.03
N ILE A 33 1.45 9.13 12.68
CA ILE A 33 0.09 8.79 12.25
C ILE A 33 -0.92 9.13 13.36
N ARG A 34 -1.94 9.92 13.00
CA ARG A 34 -3.10 10.22 13.84
C ARG A 34 -4.40 9.67 13.25
N HIS A 35 -4.48 9.55 11.92
CA HIS A 35 -5.62 9.03 11.19
C HIS A 35 -5.22 7.87 10.29
N ILE A 36 -6.09 6.88 10.17
CA ILE A 36 -6.08 5.92 9.07
C ILE A 36 -7.27 6.29 8.19
N ASP A 37 -7.00 6.66 6.95
CA ASP A 37 -8.01 7.21 6.04
C ASP A 37 -7.82 6.67 4.62
N HIS A 38 -8.87 6.71 3.82
CA HIS A 38 -8.90 6.20 2.45
C HIS A 38 -8.15 7.14 1.51
N ALA A 39 -7.15 6.65 0.76
CA ALA A 39 -6.49 7.40 -0.30
C ALA A 39 -7.51 7.91 -1.31
N THR A 40 -8.31 7.02 -1.87
CA THR A 40 -9.53 7.39 -2.58
C THR A 40 -10.61 7.66 -1.54
N GLY A 41 -11.01 8.91 -1.32
CA GLY A 41 -12.02 9.19 -0.29
C GLY A 41 -13.31 8.36 -0.48
N ILE A 42 -13.93 7.89 0.62
CA ILE A 42 -15.21 7.13 0.57
C ILE A 42 -16.27 7.82 -0.31
N ALA A 43 -16.35 9.16 -0.26
CA ALA A 43 -17.29 9.93 -1.07
C ALA A 43 -17.05 9.82 -2.58
N ASN A 44 -15.84 9.42 -2.99
CA ASN A 44 -15.41 9.23 -4.37
C ASN A 44 -15.32 7.75 -4.75
N GLY A 45 -15.91 6.85 -3.94
CA GLY A 45 -15.96 5.41 -4.23
C GLY A 45 -14.78 4.60 -3.68
N GLY A 46 -13.98 5.16 -2.77
CA GLY A 46 -12.98 4.38 -2.05
C GLY A 46 -13.59 3.26 -1.22
N GLU A 47 -12.75 2.28 -0.88
CA GLU A 47 -13.16 1.07 -0.17
C GLU A 47 -12.31 0.87 1.08
N THR A 48 -12.90 0.34 2.15
CA THR A 48 -12.16 0.04 3.39
C THR A 48 -11.41 -1.28 3.23
N VAL A 49 -10.38 -1.25 2.39
CA VAL A 49 -9.45 -2.35 2.08
C VAL A 49 -8.03 -1.91 2.41
N GLU A 50 -7.13 -2.86 2.57
CA GLU A 50 -5.72 -2.55 2.87
C GLU A 50 -5.09 -1.65 1.81
N GLU A 51 -5.37 -1.92 0.53
CA GLU A 51 -4.74 -1.20 -0.58
C GLU A 51 -5.13 0.28 -0.63
N ASP A 52 -6.37 0.63 -0.31
CA ASP A 52 -6.86 2.02 -0.40
C ASP A 52 -6.72 2.78 0.92
N LEU A 53 -6.30 2.17 2.02
CA LEU A 53 -6.07 2.88 3.28
C LEU A 53 -4.62 3.39 3.40
N GLN A 54 -4.44 4.51 4.10
CA GLN A 54 -3.12 5.08 4.45
C GLN A 54 -3.12 5.75 5.82
N GLY A 55 -1.95 5.75 6.46
CA GLY A 55 -1.67 6.49 7.68
C GLY A 55 -1.32 7.96 7.41
N LEU A 56 -2.00 8.88 8.09
CA LEU A 56 -1.79 10.32 7.95
C LEU A 56 -1.73 11.01 9.31
N CYS A 57 -0.93 12.07 9.41
CA CYS A 57 -1.06 13.03 10.51
C CYS A 57 -2.35 13.85 10.35
N GLU A 58 -2.74 14.59 11.38
CA GLU A 58 -3.97 15.40 11.37
C GLU A 58 -3.96 16.46 10.25
N GLY A 59 -2.87 17.24 10.14
CA GLY A 59 -2.77 18.29 9.13
C GLY A 59 -2.82 17.78 7.69
N CYS A 60 -2.08 16.71 7.38
CA CYS A 60 -2.10 16.09 6.06
C CYS A 60 -3.45 15.44 5.74
N ASN A 61 -4.10 14.84 6.74
CA ASN A 61 -5.45 14.27 6.58
C ASN A 61 -6.49 15.34 6.22
N TYR A 62 -6.37 16.56 6.76
CA TYR A 62 -7.26 17.65 6.37
C TYR A 62 -6.87 18.24 5.01
N ALA A 63 -5.57 18.41 4.74
CA ALA A 63 -5.08 18.99 3.49
C ALA A 63 -5.52 18.19 2.25
N LYS A 64 -5.49 16.85 2.31
CA LYS A 64 -5.92 15.99 1.18
C LYS A 64 -7.40 16.13 0.80
N GLN A 65 -8.23 16.71 1.66
CA GLN A 65 -9.66 16.94 1.39
C GLN A 65 -9.90 18.26 0.64
N ALA A 66 -8.85 19.07 0.44
CA ALA A 66 -8.97 20.33 -0.29
C ALA A 66 -9.30 20.09 -1.78
N PRO A 67 -10.08 20.97 -2.42
CA PRO A 67 -10.45 20.82 -3.82
C PRO A 67 -9.24 20.64 -4.76
N GLY A 68 -9.37 19.76 -5.75
CA GLY A 68 -8.34 19.48 -6.74
C GLY A 68 -7.24 18.52 -6.28
N TRP A 69 -7.22 18.13 -5.00
CA TRP A 69 -6.38 17.03 -4.54
C TRP A 69 -7.06 15.69 -4.83
N THR A 70 -6.28 14.72 -5.32
CA THR A 70 -6.72 13.33 -5.42
C THR A 70 -5.61 12.40 -4.93
N ALA A 71 -6.00 11.22 -4.43
CA ALA A 71 -5.04 10.17 -4.12
C ALA A 71 -5.65 8.80 -4.44
N THR A 72 -4.79 7.84 -4.77
CA THR A 72 -5.14 6.43 -4.98
C THR A 72 -4.10 5.56 -4.30
N GLY A 73 -4.55 4.51 -3.60
CA GLY A 73 -3.68 3.50 -3.03
C GLY A 73 -3.56 2.29 -3.95
N HIS A 74 -2.38 1.66 -4.01
CA HIS A 74 -2.15 0.45 -4.79
C HIS A 74 -1.09 -0.43 -4.15
N HIS A 75 -1.31 -1.75 -4.19
CA HIS A 75 -0.35 -2.76 -3.74
C HIS A 75 0.18 -3.53 -4.96
N PRO A 76 1.35 -3.19 -5.50
CA PRO A 76 1.92 -3.90 -6.65
C PRO A 76 2.27 -5.36 -6.26
N PRO A 77 2.07 -6.36 -7.15
CA PRO A 77 2.21 -7.80 -6.84
C PRO A 77 3.53 -8.22 -6.18
N HIS A 78 4.62 -7.49 -6.46
CA HIS A 78 5.97 -7.78 -5.94
C HIS A 78 6.64 -6.54 -5.33
N GLY A 79 5.84 -5.56 -4.91
CA GLY A 79 6.37 -4.33 -4.32
C GLY A 79 5.66 -3.98 -3.03
N ARG A 80 6.10 -2.88 -2.42
CA ARG A 80 5.45 -2.33 -1.24
C ARG A 80 4.26 -1.49 -1.65
N HIS A 81 3.29 -1.38 -0.74
CA HIS A 81 2.17 -0.46 -0.86
C HIS A 81 2.61 0.94 -1.28
N GLN A 82 1.84 1.55 -2.19
CA GLN A 82 2.09 2.87 -2.70
C GLN A 82 0.82 3.72 -2.63
N VAL A 83 1.01 5.02 -2.44
CA VAL A 83 -0.04 6.03 -2.59
C VAL A 83 0.40 7.01 -3.63
N THR A 84 -0.38 7.14 -4.70
CA THR A 84 -0.20 8.18 -5.71
C THR A 84 -1.06 9.37 -5.33
N THR A 85 -0.47 10.55 -5.19
CA THR A 85 -1.19 11.80 -4.89
C THR A 85 -1.01 12.78 -6.03
N THR A 86 -2.10 13.34 -6.52
CA THR A 86 -2.10 14.42 -7.51
C THR A 86 -2.52 15.72 -6.83
N THR A 87 -1.68 16.73 -7.00
CA THR A 87 -1.92 18.09 -6.48
C THR A 87 -2.90 18.85 -7.39
N PRO A 88 -3.51 19.95 -6.91
CA PRO A 88 -4.40 20.77 -7.72
C PRO A 88 -3.76 21.37 -8.97
N THR A 89 -2.43 21.48 -9.02
CA THR A 89 -1.67 21.95 -10.18
C THR A 89 -1.32 20.83 -11.17
N GLY A 90 -1.78 19.61 -10.93
CA GLY A 90 -1.59 18.46 -11.80
C GLY A 90 -0.28 17.68 -11.58
N HIS A 91 0.55 18.07 -10.61
CA HIS A 91 1.76 17.31 -10.27
C HIS A 91 1.39 16.05 -9.51
N THR A 92 2.00 14.93 -9.90
CA THR A 92 1.78 13.62 -9.30
C THR A 92 3.02 13.16 -8.55
N TYR A 93 2.80 12.62 -7.37
CA TYR A 93 3.86 12.06 -6.55
C TYR A 93 3.48 10.69 -6.00
N VAL A 94 4.47 9.82 -5.86
CA VAL A 94 4.28 8.45 -5.35
C VAL A 94 4.99 8.31 -4.01
N SER A 95 4.21 7.98 -2.99
CA SER A 95 4.70 7.60 -1.67
C SER A 95 4.76 6.09 -1.57
N THR A 96 5.94 5.49 -1.39
CA THR A 96 6.09 4.03 -1.18
C THR A 96 6.25 3.73 0.30
N ALA A 97 5.55 2.71 0.81
CA ALA A 97 5.62 2.33 2.22
C ALA A 97 7.07 2.03 2.59
N PRO A 98 7.52 2.34 3.81
CA PRO A 98 8.86 1.97 4.24
C PRO A 98 9.03 0.44 4.22
N PRO A 99 10.25 -0.07 4.01
CA PRO A 99 10.52 -1.49 4.19
C PRO A 99 10.20 -1.89 5.63
N LEU A 100 9.48 -3.00 5.80
CA LEU A 100 9.32 -3.59 7.12
C LEU A 100 10.68 -4.11 7.62
N PRO A 101 10.91 -4.17 8.94
CA PRO A 101 12.12 -4.78 9.49
C PRO A 101 12.35 -6.19 8.90
N GLY A 102 13.54 -6.44 8.37
CA GLY A 102 13.89 -7.70 7.70
C GLY A 102 13.56 -7.77 6.20
N TRP A 103 12.92 -6.75 5.63
CA TRP A 103 12.73 -6.64 4.18
C TRP A 103 14.03 -6.24 3.48
N ALA A 104 14.49 -7.07 2.53
CA ALA A 104 15.51 -6.67 1.56
C ALA A 104 14.81 -6.18 0.29
N ASP A 105 15.15 -4.99 -0.19
CA ASP A 105 14.68 -4.56 -1.52
C ASP A 105 15.17 -5.57 -2.56
N PRO A 106 14.29 -6.09 -3.44
CA PRO A 106 14.77 -6.82 -4.59
C PRO A 106 15.73 -5.91 -5.37
N PRO A 107 16.85 -6.43 -5.87
CA PRO A 107 17.83 -5.62 -6.60
C PRO A 107 17.14 -4.85 -7.73
N ARG A 108 17.38 -3.53 -7.82
CA ARG A 108 16.71 -2.62 -8.79
C ARG A 108 16.87 -2.99 -10.27
N HIS A 109 17.70 -3.97 -10.59
CA HIS A 109 17.97 -4.45 -11.94
C HIS A 109 17.32 -5.82 -12.26
N LEU A 110 16.66 -6.45 -11.30
CA LEU A 110 15.87 -7.64 -11.55
C LEU A 110 14.45 -7.19 -11.90
N THR A 111 14.13 -7.18 -13.19
CA THR A 111 12.72 -7.18 -13.61
C THR A 111 12.11 -8.48 -13.13
N VAL A 112 11.06 -8.41 -12.31
CA VAL A 112 10.21 -9.58 -12.12
C VAL A 112 9.60 -9.88 -13.48
N VAL A 113 10.07 -10.95 -14.10
CA VAL A 113 9.45 -11.49 -15.31
C VAL A 113 8.24 -12.25 -14.82
N GLU A 114 7.04 -11.74 -15.12
CA GLU A 114 5.82 -12.52 -14.92
C GLU A 114 5.95 -13.80 -15.77
N PRO A 115 5.81 -15.00 -15.18
CA PRO A 115 5.85 -16.23 -15.96
C PRO A 115 4.74 -16.16 -17.01
N GLN A 116 5.13 -16.26 -18.27
CA GLN A 116 4.21 -16.15 -19.40
C GLN A 116 3.34 -17.42 -19.52
N ASP A 117 3.75 -18.50 -18.86
CA ASP A 117 3.07 -19.79 -18.86
C ASP A 117 2.86 -20.29 -17.41
N PRO A 118 1.62 -20.63 -17.00
CA PRO A 118 1.32 -21.21 -15.68
C PRO A 118 2.06 -22.52 -15.39
N SER A 119 2.55 -23.25 -16.40
CA SER A 119 3.31 -24.49 -16.23
C SER A 119 4.72 -24.26 -15.65
N ASP A 120 5.26 -23.05 -15.72
CA ASP A 120 6.56 -22.68 -15.12
C ASP A 120 6.52 -22.65 -13.58
N LEU A 121 5.33 -22.62 -12.97
CA LEU A 121 5.14 -22.61 -11.51
C LEU A 121 5.17 -24.02 -10.87
N LEU A 122 5.13 -25.08 -11.67
CA LEU A 122 4.99 -26.46 -11.18
C LEU A 122 6.29 -27.27 -11.19
N ALA A 123 7.42 -26.69 -11.64
CA ALA A 123 8.68 -27.41 -11.79
C ALA A 123 9.42 -27.72 -10.47
N GLU A 124 8.99 -27.18 -9.32
CA GLU A 124 9.70 -27.37 -8.03
C GLU A 124 9.19 -28.53 -7.15
N TYR A 125 8.19 -29.30 -7.61
CA TYR A 125 7.73 -30.51 -6.90
C TYR A 125 7.99 -31.77 -7.72
N GLU A 126 9.26 -32.11 -7.96
CA GLU A 126 9.61 -33.51 -8.18
C GLU A 126 9.58 -34.23 -6.83
N LEU A 127 8.68 -35.21 -6.73
CA LEU A 127 8.54 -36.14 -5.63
C LEU A 127 9.90 -36.79 -5.33
N ILE A 128 10.51 -36.44 -4.20
CA ILE A 128 11.47 -37.33 -3.56
C ILE A 128 10.64 -38.43 -2.90
N ASP A 129 10.57 -39.59 -3.56
CA ASP A 129 10.37 -40.87 -2.89
C ASP A 129 11.37 -41.87 -3.50
N ASP A 130 12.58 -41.88 -2.93
CA ASP A 130 13.46 -43.03 -2.99
C ASP A 130 13.13 -43.96 -1.80
N ALA A 131 13.02 -45.25 -2.14
CA ALA A 131 13.17 -46.45 -1.30
C ALA A 131 12.00 -46.89 -0.40
N ALA A 132 11.31 -47.96 -0.81
CA ALA A 132 11.51 -49.31 -0.28
C ALA A 132 10.93 -50.39 -1.21
#